data_AF-A0A6B8JML9-F1
#
_entry.id   AF-A0A6B8JML9-F1
#
_cell.length_a   1.000
_cell.length_b   1.000
_cell.length_c   1.000
_cell.angle_alpha   90.00
_cell.angle_beta   90.00
_cell.angle_gamma   90.00
#
_symmetry.space_group_name_H-M   'P 1'
#
loop_
_entity.id
_entity.type
_entity.pdbx_description
1 polymer ?
#
loop_
_entity_poly.entity_id
_entity_poly.type
_entity_poly.pdbx_seq_one_letter_code
_entity_poly.pdbx_strand_id
1 'polypeptide(L)'
;MGPGGISPWSLLLILVIVLLLFGTKKLRNIGGDLGGALKGFKSAMKDGEKEANEAKDSLEQDSDEEPADTQTQKREQADEKDKSNSGS
;
A
#
# COMPACT_ATOMS: atom_id res chain seq x y z
N MET A 1 -20.00 26.96 -11.99
CA MET A 1 -19.34 27.04 -13.32
C MET A 1 -18.14 26.11 -13.29
N GLY A 2 -18.10 25.07 -14.12
CA GLY A 2 -16.93 24.17 -14.22
C GLY A 2 -15.78 24.83 -15.02
N PRO A 3 -14.55 24.29 -14.94
CA PRO A 3 -13.41 24.81 -15.69
C PRO A 3 -13.71 24.79 -17.20
N GLY A 4 -13.48 25.93 -17.84
CA GLY A 4 -14.19 26.36 -19.05
C GLY A 4 -14.02 25.51 -20.32
N GLY A 5 -15.08 25.55 -21.13
CA GLY A 5 -15.02 25.58 -22.61
C GLY A 5 -14.63 24.32 -23.37
N ILE A 6 -13.91 23.38 -22.76
CA ILE A 6 -13.44 22.16 -23.43
C ILE A 6 -14.58 21.14 -23.48
N SER A 7 -15.36 21.19 -24.55
CA SER A 7 -16.39 20.18 -24.82
C SER A 7 -15.74 18.80 -25.05
N PRO A 8 -16.23 17.71 -24.44
CA PRO A 8 -15.73 16.36 -24.72
C PRO A 8 -15.72 15.99 -26.21
N TRP A 9 -16.61 16.61 -27.01
CA TRP A 9 -16.67 16.46 -28.46
C TRP A 9 -15.44 17.00 -29.20
N SER A 10 -14.82 18.10 -28.76
CA SER A 10 -13.63 18.64 -29.44
C SER A 10 -12.39 17.78 -29.17
N LEU A 11 -12.26 17.24 -27.95
CA LEU A 11 -11.20 16.28 -27.61
C LEU A 11 -11.27 15.00 -28.46
N LEU A 12 -12.48 14.48 -28.71
CA LEU A 12 -12.67 13.30 -29.54
C LEU A 12 -12.24 13.53 -31.00
N LEU A 13 -12.56 14.69 -31.58
CA LEU A 13 -12.15 15.04 -32.94
C LEU A 13 -10.62 15.17 -33.06
N ILE A 14 -9.98 15.82 -32.08
CA ILE A 14 -8.51 15.95 -32.02
C ILE A 14 -7.86 14.57 -31.89
N LEU A 15 -8.41 13.68 -31.06
CA LEU A 15 -7.92 12.30 -30.89
C LEU A 15 -7.95 11.52 -32.22
N VAL A 16 -9.00 11.66 -33.02
CA VAL A 16 -9.09 11.03 -34.35
C VAL A 16 -7.98 11.55 -35.28
N ILE A 17 -7.73 12.87 -35.31
CA ILE A 17 -6.66 13.46 -36.12
C ILE A 17 -5.28 12.93 -35.67
N VAL A 18 -5.01 12.88 -34.37
CA VAL A 18 -3.76 12.33 -33.81
C VAL A 18 -3.60 10.85 -34.17
N LEU A 19 -4.67 10.05 -34.08
CA LEU A 19 -4.65 8.63 -34.47
C LEU A 19 -4.36 8.42 -35.97
N LEU A 20 -4.82 9.32 -36.84
CA LEU A 20 -4.53 9.30 -38.27
C LEU A 20 -3.08 9.71 -38.58
N LEU A 21 -2.57 10.75 -37.91
CA LEU A 21 -1.19 11.25 -38.13
C LEU A 21 -0.12 10.28 -37.61
N PHE A 22 -0.29 9.75 -36.41
CA PHE A 22 0.70 8.86 -35.77
C PHE A 22 0.47 7.37 -36.08
N GLY A 23 -0.75 7.02 -36.50
CA GLY A 23 -1.19 5.65 -36.68
C GLY A 23 -1.47 4.92 -35.36
N THR A 24 -2.51 4.08 -35.35
CA THR A 24 -2.88 3.26 -34.18
C THR A 24 -1.74 2.35 -33.72
N LYS A 25 -0.83 1.93 -34.60
CA LYS A 25 0.30 1.04 -34.29
C LYS A 25 1.35 1.69 -33.37
N LYS A 26 1.71 2.97 -33.59
CA LYS A 26 2.62 3.70 -32.68
C LYS A 26 1.92 4.03 -31.37
N LEU A 27 0.67 4.50 -31.42
CA LEU A 27 -0.11 4.81 -30.20
C LEU A 27 -0.36 3.57 -29.34
N ARG A 28 -0.56 2.38 -29.92
CA ARG A 28 -0.70 1.13 -29.16
C ARG A 28 0.62 0.69 -28.51
N ASN A 29 1.75 0.89 -29.17
CA ASN A 29 3.06 0.54 -28.60
C ASN A 29 3.34 1.40 -27.36
N ILE A 30 3.34 2.72 -27.55
CA ILE A 30 3.60 3.71 -26.49
C ILE A 30 2.50 3.67 -25.41
N GLY A 31 1.24 3.51 -25.80
CA GLY A 31 0.10 3.41 -24.89
C GLY A 31 0.04 2.10 -24.10
N GLY A 32 0.69 1.04 -24.58
CA GLY A 32 0.89 -0.19 -23.81
C GLY A 32 1.82 0.05 -22.62
N ASP A 33 2.98 0.67 -22.89
CA ASP A 33 4.00 0.97 -21.88
C ASP A 33 3.47 1.97 -20.82
N LEU A 34 2.91 3.11 -21.26
CA LEU A 34 2.29 4.08 -20.33
C LEU A 34 1.06 3.50 -19.62
N GLY A 35 0.23 2.72 -20.32
CA GLY A 35 -0.96 2.09 -19.74
C GLY A 35 -0.62 1.09 -18.65
N GLY A 36 0.47 0.33 -18.82
CA GLY A 36 1.01 -0.56 -17.79
C GLY A 36 1.45 0.20 -16.54
N ALA A 37 2.27 1.26 -16.73
CA ALA A 37 2.74 2.10 -15.62
C ALA A 37 1.58 2.78 -14.86
N LEU A 38 0.63 3.38 -15.59
CA LEU A 38 -0.56 4.01 -15.01
C LEU A 38 -1.46 3.01 -14.29
N LYS A 39 -1.59 1.77 -14.79
CA LYS A 39 -2.35 0.70 -14.11
C LYS A 39 -1.69 0.30 -12.79
N GLY A 40 -0.37 0.11 -12.78
CA GLY A 40 0.39 -0.19 -11.56
C GLY A 40 0.25 0.92 -10.52
N PHE A 41 0.39 2.18 -10.92
CA PHE A 41 0.17 3.34 -10.07
C PHE A 41 -1.26 3.42 -9.51
N LYS A 42 -2.28 3.19 -10.35
CA LYS A 42 -3.70 3.18 -9.93
C LYS A 42 -4.00 2.05 -8.94
N SER A 43 -3.40 0.87 -9.12
CA SER A 43 -3.47 -0.23 -8.15
C SER A 43 -2.81 0.15 -6.83
N ALA A 44 -1.54 0.57 -6.84
CA ALA A 44 -0.81 0.93 -5.63
C ALA A 44 -1.51 2.05 -4.81
N MET A 45 -2.09 3.07 -5.47
CA MET A 45 -2.91 4.07 -4.79
C MET A 45 -4.14 3.46 -4.13
N LYS A 46 -4.88 2.60 -4.86
CA LYS A 46 -6.14 2.00 -4.39
C LYS A 46 -5.92 0.97 -3.29
N ASP A 47 -4.80 0.26 -3.32
CA ASP A 47 -4.43 -0.73 -2.31
C ASP A 47 -3.88 -0.01 -1.05
N GLY A 48 -3.08 1.05 -1.21
CA GLY A 48 -2.70 1.94 -0.09
C GLY A 48 -3.88 2.69 0.56
N GLU A 49 -4.91 3.07 -0.22
CA GLU A 49 -6.17 3.62 0.32
C GLU A 49 -6.97 2.60 1.15
N LYS A 50 -6.82 1.29 0.88
CA LYS A 50 -7.43 0.22 1.68
C LYS A 50 -6.63 -0.07 2.94
N GLU A 51 -5.32 -0.25 2.82
CA GLU A 51 -4.43 -0.47 3.97
C GLU A 51 -4.54 0.70 4.98
N ALA A 52 -4.66 1.94 4.50
CA ALA A 52 -4.89 3.13 5.34
C ALA A 52 -6.31 3.23 5.94
N ASN A 53 -7.22 2.34 5.59
CA ASN A 53 -8.57 2.23 6.15
C ASN A 53 -8.64 1.04 7.12
N GLU A 54 -8.10 -0.11 6.73
CA GLU A 54 -7.97 -1.30 7.59
C GLU A 54 -7.08 -1.03 8.82
N ALA A 55 -6.00 -0.25 8.66
CA ALA A 55 -5.15 0.19 9.77
C ALA A 55 -5.83 1.16 10.75
N LYS A 56 -7.01 1.74 10.43
CA LYS A 56 -7.77 2.57 11.37
C LYS A 56 -8.72 1.76 12.24
N ASP A 57 -9.26 0.68 11.69
CA ASP A 57 -10.16 -0.24 12.41
C ASP A 57 -9.42 -0.98 13.54
N SER A 58 -8.12 -1.31 13.34
CA SER A 58 -7.26 -1.95 14.36
C SER A 58 -6.62 -0.98 15.38
N LEU A 59 -6.92 0.32 15.35
CA LEU A 59 -6.38 1.30 16.32
C LEU A 59 -7.39 1.70 17.42
N GLU A 60 -8.66 1.27 17.31
CA GLU A 60 -9.71 1.57 18.30
C GLU A 60 -9.99 0.39 19.26
N GLN A 61 -9.17 -0.67 19.24
CA GLN A 61 -9.36 -1.91 20.02
C GLN A 61 -8.14 -2.29 20.88
N ASP A 62 -7.45 -1.31 21.49
CA ASP A 62 -6.40 -1.54 22.50
C ASP A 62 -6.32 -0.36 23.49
N SER A 63 -7.41 -0.13 24.24
CA SER A 63 -7.47 0.91 25.30
C SER A 63 -8.40 0.54 26.46
N ASP A 64 -8.35 -0.73 26.88
CA ASP A 64 -8.98 -1.23 28.13
C ASP A 64 -8.12 -2.37 28.75
N GLU A 65 -6.82 -2.11 28.97
CA GLU A 65 -6.00 -3.00 29.82
C GLU A 65 -5.18 -2.18 30.84
N GLU A 66 -5.76 -2.02 32.03
CA GLU A 66 -5.11 -1.46 33.21
C GLU A 66 -4.16 -2.50 33.83
N PRO A 67 -2.89 -2.18 34.13
CA PRO A 67 -1.91 -3.16 34.61
C PRO A 67 -2.12 -3.50 36.09
N ALA A 68 -2.97 -4.49 36.36
CA ALA A 68 -3.15 -5.06 37.69
C ALA A 68 -1.96 -5.97 38.08
N ASP A 69 -0.98 -5.38 38.74
CA ASP A 69 0.10 -6.05 39.47
C ASP A 69 -0.45 -7.17 40.39
N THR A 70 0.00 -8.42 40.20
CA THR A 70 0.26 -9.45 41.24
C THR A 70 0.43 -10.86 40.60
N GLN A 71 1.68 -11.33 40.47
CA GLN A 71 2.12 -12.73 40.74
C GLN A 71 3.58 -13.01 40.32
N THR A 72 4.54 -12.49 41.10
CA THR A 72 5.90 -13.08 41.14
C THR A 72 6.10 -13.75 42.50
N GLN A 73 5.56 -14.96 42.66
CA GLN A 73 5.98 -15.88 43.72
C GLN A 73 5.55 -17.33 43.43
N LYS A 74 6.39 -18.07 42.68
CA LYS A 74 6.49 -19.52 42.90
C LYS A 74 7.94 -19.99 42.79
N ARG A 75 8.35 -20.70 43.83
CA ARG A 75 9.67 -21.25 44.06
C ARG A 75 9.95 -22.52 43.23
N GLU A 76 11.15 -22.57 42.65
CA GLU A 76 12.17 -23.60 42.97
C GLU A 76 12.03 -25.02 42.36
N GLN A 77 12.92 -25.28 41.38
CA GLN A 77 13.56 -26.54 40.97
C GLN A 77 14.69 -26.10 40.00
N ALA A 78 16.00 -26.25 40.23
CA ALA A 78 16.80 -27.29 40.89
C ALA A 78 17.08 -28.55 40.04
N ASP A 79 17.77 -28.36 38.91
CA ASP A 79 19.02 -29.02 38.46
C ASP A 79 19.43 -28.27 37.16
N GLU A 80 20.70 -28.11 36.75
CA GLU A 80 21.68 -29.16 36.45
C GLU A 80 23.12 -28.65 36.66
N LYS A 81 24.03 -29.57 37.00
CA LYS A 81 25.38 -29.29 37.50
C LYS A 81 26.46 -29.65 36.45
N ASP A 82 26.62 -28.79 35.45
CA ASP A 82 27.80 -28.73 34.55
C ASP A 82 27.70 -27.42 33.70
N LYS A 83 28.75 -26.80 33.12
CA LYS A 83 30.17 -27.15 32.98
C LYS A 83 31.13 -26.03 33.45
N SER A 84 32.36 -26.46 33.72
CA SER A 84 33.60 -25.71 33.85
C SER A 84 33.96 -24.73 32.71
N ASN A 85 34.77 -23.72 33.07
CA ASN A 85 35.87 -23.08 32.31
C ASN A 85 35.71 -21.61 31.87
N SER A 86 36.82 -20.86 32.01
CA SER A 86 37.12 -19.52 31.47
C SER A 86 36.29 -18.34 32.01
N GLY A 87 36.89 -17.29 32.58
CA GLY A 87 38.32 -17.06 32.81
C GLY A 87 38.58 -15.82 33.68
N SER A 88 39.78 -15.77 34.26
CA SER A 88 40.41 -14.54 34.76
C SER A 88 41.19 -13.85 33.64
#